data_AF-A0AA36BCE6-F1
#
_entry.id   AF-A0AA36BCE6-F1
#
_cell.length_a   1.000
_cell.length_b   1.000
_cell.length_c   1.000
_cell.angle_alpha   90.00
_cell.angle_beta   90.00
_cell.angle_gamma   90.00
#
_symmetry.space_group_name_H-M   'P 1'
#
loop_
_entity.id
_entity.type
_entity.pdbx_description
1 polymer ?
#
loop_
_entity_poly.entity_id
_entity_poly.type
_entity_poly.pdbx_seq_one_letter_code
_entity_poly.pdbx_strand_id
1 'polypeptide(L)'
;MEDGFRDRGQRLRRRDDASEPLVQISSMNKICQIVNIEDKLLVIGGKVLQNFGLPKVTCGNENRLTSEFFREANYDIDDLTEYVKVNYENLLPNEREAYEVVVDNIRHEKGKIFFLDAQG
;
A
#
# COMPACT_ATOMS: atom_id res chain seq x y z
N MET A 1 -29.58 29.69 -13.01
CA MET A 1 -28.55 29.72 -11.95
C MET A 1 -28.94 28.65 -10.96
N GLU A 2 -28.47 27.43 -11.14
CA GLU A 2 -28.52 26.39 -10.10
C GLU A 2 -27.23 25.60 -10.21
N ASP A 3 -26.46 25.66 -9.12
CA ASP A 3 -25.18 25.01 -8.92
C ASP A 3 -25.33 23.50 -8.94
N GLY A 4 -24.75 22.86 -9.95
CA GLY A 4 -24.50 21.43 -9.97
C GLY A 4 -23.33 21.12 -9.05
N PHE A 5 -23.63 20.79 -7.80
CA PHE A 5 -22.68 20.25 -6.84
C PHE A 5 -21.95 19.04 -7.44
N ARG A 6 -20.66 19.25 -7.73
CA ARG A 6 -19.75 18.27 -8.30
C ARG A 6 -19.45 17.23 -7.22
N ASP A 7 -20.14 16.09 -7.27
CA ASP A 7 -19.85 14.90 -6.49
C ASP A 7 -18.50 14.30 -6.94
N ARG A 8 -17.40 14.81 -6.38
CA ARG A 8 -16.02 14.33 -6.62
C ARG A 8 -15.56 13.40 -5.50
N GLY A 9 -16.36 12.37 -5.23
CA GLY A 9 -16.11 11.43 -4.16
C GLY A 9 -16.34 9.97 -4.54
N GLN A 10 -16.14 9.58 -5.81
CA GLN A 10 -16.23 8.16 -6.17
C GLN A 10 -14.98 7.42 -5.69
N ARG A 11 -15.08 6.81 -4.51
CA ARG A 11 -14.11 5.84 -4.00
C ARG A 11 -14.12 4.63 -4.94
N LEU A 12 -13.00 4.39 -5.62
CA LEU A 12 -12.82 3.25 -6.51
C LEU A 12 -13.26 1.96 -5.79
N ARG A 13 -14.05 1.14 -6.50
CA ARG A 13 -14.55 -0.13 -5.96
C ARG A 13 -13.35 -1.00 -5.67
N ARG A 14 -13.17 -1.34 -4.39
CA ARG A 14 -12.20 -2.35 -3.98
C ARG A 14 -12.80 -3.70 -4.36
N ARG A 15 -11.96 -4.64 -4.79
CA ARG A 15 -12.44 -6.00 -5.03
C ARG A 15 -12.97 -6.53 -3.69
N ASP A 16 -14.27 -6.80 -3.63
CA ASP A 16 -14.95 -7.36 -2.46
C ASP A 16 -14.90 -8.89 -2.53
N ASP A 17 -13.70 -9.45 -2.64
CA ASP A 17 -13.43 -10.85 -2.36
C ASP A 17 -13.32 -11.04 -0.84
N ALA A 18 -14.47 -10.89 -0.19
CA ALA A 18 -14.69 -11.25 1.21
C ALA A 18 -14.65 -12.78 1.38
N SER A 19 -13.44 -13.34 1.38
CA SER A 19 -13.12 -14.57 2.10
C SER A 19 -11.71 -14.46 2.67
N GLU A 20 -11.66 -13.91 3.89
CA GLU A 20 -10.60 -14.02 4.90
C GLU A 20 -9.12 -13.76 4.54
N PRO A 21 -8.69 -12.49 4.39
CA PRO A 21 -7.30 -12.12 4.69
C PRO A 21 -7.14 -11.47 6.07
N LEU A 22 -8.22 -11.02 6.72
CA LEU A 22 -8.14 -10.26 7.98
C LEU A 22 -7.65 -11.11 9.17
N VAL A 23 -7.95 -12.41 9.20
CA VAL A 23 -7.48 -13.34 10.24
C VAL A 23 -5.98 -13.67 10.05
N GLN A 24 -5.53 -13.76 8.80
CA GLN A 24 -4.13 -14.01 8.45
C GLN A 24 -3.25 -12.81 8.84
N ILE A 25 -3.68 -11.59 8.54
CA ILE A 25 -2.91 -10.34 8.74
C ILE A 25 -2.62 -10.05 10.23
N SER A 26 -3.59 -10.27 11.13
CA SER A 26 -3.40 -10.11 12.59
C SER A 26 -2.37 -11.11 13.14
N SER A 27 -2.30 -12.29 12.53
CA SER A 27 -1.33 -13.34 12.87
C SER A 27 0.05 -13.05 12.27
N MET A 28 0.12 -12.45 11.07
CA MET A 28 1.38 -12.11 10.38
C MET A 28 2.17 -11.01 11.10
N ASN A 29 1.51 -10.01 11.69
CA ASN A 29 2.20 -8.96 12.45
C ASN A 29 2.84 -9.52 13.74
N LYS A 30 2.25 -10.55 14.36
CA LYS A 30 2.82 -11.22 15.55
C LYS A 30 4.06 -12.03 15.20
N ILE A 31 4.05 -12.75 14.08
CA ILE A 31 5.15 -13.61 13.63
C ILE A 31 6.42 -12.80 13.37
N CYS A 32 6.32 -11.67 12.67
CA CYS A 32 7.51 -10.85 12.38
C CYS A 32 7.98 -10.02 13.59
N GLN A 33 7.11 -9.73 14.56
CA GLN A 33 7.54 -9.19 15.86
C GLN A 33 8.40 -10.18 16.65
N ILE A 34 8.13 -11.49 16.57
CA ILE A 34 8.93 -12.52 17.23
C ILE A 34 10.35 -12.60 16.63
N VAL A 35 10.49 -12.43 15.32
CA VAL A 35 11.82 -12.37 14.66
C VAL A 35 12.63 -11.17 15.16
N ASN A 36 12.01 -9.99 15.32
CA ASN A 36 12.69 -8.83 15.91
C ASN A 36 13.16 -9.09 17.36
N ILE A 37 12.44 -9.91 18.11
CA ILE A 37 12.86 -10.32 19.46
C ILE A 37 14.02 -11.30 19.38
N GLU A 38 14.00 -12.24 18.42
CA GLU A 38 15.09 -13.18 18.17
C GLU A 38 16.39 -12.45 17.83
N ASP A 39 16.35 -11.47 16.93
CA ASP A 39 17.51 -10.65 16.56
C ASP A 39 18.08 -9.90 17.77
N LYS A 40 17.22 -9.33 18.62
CA LYS A 40 17.65 -8.65 19.85
C LYS A 40 18.26 -9.60 20.86
N LEU A 41 17.71 -10.80 21.04
CA LEU A 41 18.29 -11.82 21.92
C LEU A 41 19.64 -12.32 21.41
N LEU A 42 19.80 -12.42 20.09
CA LEU A 42 21.07 -12.77 19.47
C LEU A 42 22.12 -11.69 19.74
N VAL A 43 21.75 -10.42 19.61
CA VAL A 43 22.64 -9.27 19.89
C VAL A 43 23.00 -9.17 21.37
N ILE A 44 22.04 -9.36 22.28
CA ILE A 44 22.26 -9.16 23.73
C ILE A 44 22.92 -10.36 24.39
N GLY A 45 22.54 -11.57 23.99
CA GLY A 45 22.87 -12.80 24.72
C GLY A 45 23.45 -13.92 23.86
N GLY A 46 23.61 -13.74 22.55
CA GLY A 46 24.11 -14.76 21.62
C GLY A 46 23.24 -16.02 21.56
N LYS A 47 22.00 -15.95 22.06
CA LYS A 47 21.07 -17.09 22.16
C LYS A 47 19.87 -16.86 21.25
N VAL A 48 19.51 -17.90 20.52
CA VAL A 48 18.31 -17.93 19.67
C VAL A 48 17.07 -18.30 20.48
N LEU A 49 15.87 -18.01 19.97
CA LEU A 49 14.60 -18.28 20.68
C LEU A 49 14.41 -19.75 21.02
N GLN A 50 14.96 -20.65 20.21
CA GLN A 50 14.93 -22.10 20.43
C GLN A 50 15.57 -22.51 21.77
N ASN A 51 16.56 -21.76 22.25
CA ASN A 51 17.20 -22.02 23.54
C ASN A 51 16.27 -21.74 24.74
N PHE A 52 15.15 -21.06 24.50
CA PHE A 52 14.10 -20.78 25.48
C PHE A 52 12.85 -21.64 25.26
N GLY A 53 12.91 -22.67 24.41
CA GLY A 53 11.80 -23.58 24.12
C GLY A 53 10.76 -23.02 23.14
N LEU A 54 11.09 -21.94 22.42
CA LEU A 54 10.22 -21.34 21.40
C LEU A 54 10.57 -21.86 19.99
N PRO A 55 9.58 -22.06 19.11
CA PRO A 55 9.83 -22.53 17.75
C PRO A 55 10.62 -21.50 16.93
N LYS A 56 11.47 -21.98 16.00
CA LYS A 56 12.17 -21.12 15.04
C LYS A 56 11.16 -20.45 14.12
N VAL A 57 11.23 -19.12 14.01
CA VAL A 57 10.31 -18.35 13.15
C VAL A 57 11.04 -17.84 11.92
N THR A 58 10.54 -18.17 10.73
CA THR A 58 11.02 -17.62 9.46
C THR A 58 10.00 -16.63 8.93
N CYS A 59 10.25 -15.33 9.09
CA CYS A 59 9.47 -14.27 8.45
C CYS A 59 10.03 -14.09 7.02
N GLY A 60 9.32 -14.56 5.99
CA GLY A 60 9.65 -14.27 4.60
C GLY A 60 9.55 -12.77 4.34
N ASN A 61 10.28 -12.24 3.36
CA ASN A 61 10.25 -10.80 3.02
C ASN A 61 8.83 -10.32 2.65
N GLU A 62 7.99 -11.24 2.15
CA GLU A 62 6.56 -11.06 1.90
C GLU A 62 5.73 -10.75 3.16
N ASN A 63 6.24 -11.09 4.35
CA ASN A 63 5.57 -10.86 5.62
C ASN A 63 5.88 -9.50 6.26
N ARG A 64 6.73 -8.67 5.62
CA ARG A 64 7.09 -7.32 6.11
C ARG A 64 6.20 -6.21 5.55
N LEU A 65 5.40 -6.50 4.54
CA LEU A 65 4.49 -5.53 3.94
C LEU A 65 3.29 -5.34 4.89
N THR A 66 3.03 -4.09 5.27
CA THR A 66 1.92 -3.77 6.18
C THR A 66 0.59 -4.04 5.49
N SER A 67 -0.48 -4.28 6.26
CA SER A 67 -1.84 -4.39 5.72
C SER A 67 -2.24 -3.18 4.89
N GLU A 68 -1.65 -2.02 5.16
CA GLU A 68 -1.87 -0.79 4.42
C GLU A 68 -1.31 -0.87 3.01
N PHE A 69 -0.11 -1.45 2.83
CA PHE A 69 0.47 -1.66 1.50
C PHE A 69 -0.41 -2.56 0.63
N PHE A 70 -0.85 -3.70 1.15
CA PHE A 70 -1.73 -4.60 0.39
C PHE A 70 -3.10 -3.96 0.11
N ARG A 71 -3.65 -3.22 1.07
CA ARG A 71 -4.89 -2.45 0.87
C ARG A 71 -4.73 -1.39 -0.22
N GLU A 72 -3.57 -0.74 -0.27
CA GLU A 72 -3.25 0.31 -1.24
C GLU A 72 -2.85 -0.28 -2.61
N ALA A 73 -2.45 -1.54 -2.70
CA ALA A 73 -2.12 -2.20 -3.96
C ALA A 73 -3.29 -3.00 -4.55
N ASN A 74 -4.36 -3.26 -3.78
CA ASN A 74 -5.49 -4.09 -4.19
C ASN A 74 -6.56 -3.30 -4.96
N TYR A 75 -6.18 -2.73 -6.10
CA TYR A 75 -7.11 -2.08 -7.03
C TYR A 75 -7.58 -3.03 -8.12
N ASP A 76 -8.82 -2.88 -8.56
CA ASP A 76 -9.26 -3.49 -9.81
C ASP A 76 -8.64 -2.70 -10.98
N ILE A 77 -7.83 -3.39 -11.79
CA ILE A 77 -7.06 -2.79 -12.87
C ILE A 77 -7.98 -2.25 -13.97
N ASP A 78 -9.09 -2.95 -14.25
CA ASP A 78 -10.01 -2.56 -15.31
C ASP A 78 -10.78 -1.29 -14.90
N ASP A 79 -11.30 -1.27 -13.68
CA ASP A 79 -11.98 -0.10 -13.11
C ASP A 79 -11.03 1.10 -12.99
N LEU A 80 -9.78 0.87 -12.55
CA LEU A 80 -8.78 1.91 -12.43
C LEU A 80 -8.39 2.49 -13.80
N THR A 81 -8.26 1.63 -14.82
CA THR A 81 -7.93 2.06 -16.18
C THR A 81 -9.04 2.94 -16.76
N GLU A 82 -10.30 2.54 -16.58
CA GLU A 82 -11.44 3.33 -17.06
C GLU A 82 -11.54 4.65 -16.30
N TYR A 83 -11.33 4.65 -14.97
CA TYR A 83 -11.31 5.86 -14.16
C TYR A 83 -10.27 6.86 -14.64
N VAL A 84 -9.04 6.40 -14.88
CA VAL A 84 -7.96 7.26 -15.38
C VAL A 84 -8.35 7.84 -16.74
N LYS A 85 -8.87 7.03 -17.65
CA LYS A 85 -9.27 7.48 -18.99
C LYS A 85 -10.35 8.57 -18.93
N VAL A 86 -11.37 8.39 -18.08
CA VAL A 86 -12.46 9.37 -17.92
C VAL A 86 -11.96 10.65 -17.25
N ASN A 87 -11.13 10.55 -16.21
CA ASN A 87 -10.67 11.73 -15.47
C ASN A 87 -9.55 12.48 -16.17
N TYR A 88 -8.72 11.83 -16.99
CA TYR A 88 -7.60 12.46 -17.69
C TYR A 88 -8.05 13.64 -18.57
N GLU A 89 -9.19 13.48 -19.25
CA GLU A 89 -9.78 14.54 -20.08
C GLU A 89 -10.33 15.71 -19.23
N ASN A 90 -10.65 15.46 -17.97
CA ASN A 90 -11.21 16.44 -17.03
C ASN A 90 -10.16 17.16 -16.18
N LEU A 91 -8.87 16.83 -16.33
CA LEU A 91 -7.78 17.47 -15.59
C LEU A 91 -7.59 18.92 -16.03
N LEU A 92 -7.38 19.80 -15.05
CA LEU A 92 -6.90 21.15 -15.33
C LEU A 92 -5.47 21.11 -15.89
N PRO A 93 -5.02 22.13 -16.64
CA PRO A 93 -3.68 22.12 -17.25
C PRO A 93 -2.53 21.85 -16.26
N ASN A 94 -2.61 22.42 -15.06
CA ASN A 94 -1.64 22.21 -13.98
C ASN A 94 -1.69 20.79 -13.40
N GLU A 95 -2.88 20.22 -13.22
CA GLU A 95 -3.06 18.85 -12.74
C GLU A 95 -2.58 17.83 -13.78
N ARG A 96 -2.84 18.11 -15.06
CA ARG A 96 -2.35 17.30 -16.18
C ARG A 96 -0.83 17.29 -16.24
N GLU A 97 -0.20 18.46 -16.14
CA GLU A 97 1.26 18.57 -16.10
C GLU A 97 1.85 17.76 -14.94
N ALA A 98 1.28 17.89 -13.74
CA ALA A 98 1.71 17.13 -12.57
C ALA A 98 1.54 15.61 -12.80
N TYR A 99 0.42 15.17 -13.36
CA TYR A 99 0.16 13.78 -13.69
C TYR A 99 1.18 13.22 -14.69
N GLU A 100 1.41 13.93 -15.81
CA GLU A 100 2.36 13.51 -16.85
C GLU A 100 3.78 13.40 -16.28
N VAL A 101 4.22 14.37 -15.48
CA VAL A 101 5.53 14.33 -14.81
C VAL A 101 5.64 13.09 -13.91
N VAL A 102 4.64 12.82 -13.08
CA VAL A 102 4.67 11.66 -12.17
C VAL A 102 4.73 10.35 -12.97
N VAL A 103 3.86 10.18 -13.97
CA VAL A 103 3.80 8.98 -14.81
C VAL A 103 5.11 8.77 -15.56
N ASP A 104 5.71 9.82 -16.11
CA ASP A 104 6.99 9.72 -16.79
C ASP A 104 8.12 9.36 -15.84
N ASN A 105 8.14 9.87 -14.61
CA ASN A 105 9.16 9.46 -13.63
C ASN A 105 9.00 7.99 -13.23
N ILE A 106 7.76 7.48 -13.12
CA ILE A 106 7.48 6.06 -12.87
C ILE A 106 7.97 5.20 -14.06
N ARG A 107 7.58 5.55 -15.29
CA ARG A 107 7.94 4.79 -16.50
C ARG A 107 9.44 4.68 -16.73
N HIS A 108 10.19 5.70 -16.33
CA HIS A 108 11.65 5.73 -16.47
C HIS A 108 12.39 5.37 -15.18
N GLU A 109 11.70 4.87 -14.15
CA GLU A 109 12.26 4.47 -12.85
C GLU A 109 13.11 5.58 -12.20
N LYS A 110 12.74 6.84 -12.45
CA LYS A 110 13.39 8.01 -11.87
C LYS A 110 12.83 8.18 -10.46
N GLY A 111 13.40 7.45 -9.50
CA GLY A 111 13.01 7.52 -8.09
C GLY A 111 13.00 8.96 -7.58
N LYS A 112 11.80 9.52 -7.41
CA LYS A 112 11.56 10.89 -6.95
C LYS A 112 10.37 10.93 -6.01
N ILE A 113 10.38 11.90 -5.11
CA ILE A 113 9.29 12.18 -4.17
C ILE A 113 8.58 13.45 -4.65
N PHE A 114 7.25 13.40 -4.72
CA PHE A 114 6.40 14.52 -5.10
C PHE A 114 5.48 14.89 -3.95
N PHE A 115 5.24 16.19 -3.78
CA PHE A 115 4.23 16.72 -2.88
C PHE A 115 3.09 17.27 -3.74
N LEU A 116 1.92 16.65 -3.65
CA LEU A 116 0.73 17.10 -4.38
C LEU A 116 -0.11 17.95 -3.43
N ASP A 117 -0.37 19.20 -3.83
CA ASP A 117 -1.25 20.10 -3.10
C ASP A 117 -2.67 19.89 -3.61
N ALA A 118 -3.47 19.15 -2.84
CA ALA A 118 -4.86 18.88 -3.18
C ALA A 118 -5.75 19.73 -2.28
N GLN A 119 -6.57 20.60 -2.88
CA GLN A 119 -7.70 21.20 -2.15
C GLN A 119 -8.68 20.07 -1.84
N GLY A 120 -8.90 19.83 -0.54
CA GLY A 120 -9.79 18.79 -0.03
C GLY A 120 -11.26 19.03 -0.34
#